data_AF-A0A1J3F538-F1
#
_entry.id   AF-A0A1J3F538-F1
#
_cell.length_a   1.000
_cell.length_b   1.000
_cell.length_c   1.000
_cell.angle_alpha   90.00
_cell.angle_beta   90.00
_cell.angle_gamma   90.00
#
_symmetry.space_group_name_H-M   'P 1'
#
loop_
_entity.id
_entity.type
_entity.pdbx_description
1 polymer ?
#
loop_
_entity_poly.entity_id
_entity_poly.type
_entity_poly.pdbx_seq_one_letter_code
_entity_poly.pdbx_strand_id
1 'polypeptide(L)'
;MIYSRMGGDDTILVTSSPRFQVYSNGFGWGKPIGVRAGPSNKTNGKLVVFPGTEEGSIDVQTTLWSDVLMKLLADVKILEHVTD
;
A
#
# COMPACT_ATOMS: atom_id res chain seq x y z
N MET A 1 14.17 -9.43 14.08
CA MET A 1 14.24 -8.51 12.94
C MET A 1 13.76 -7.16 13.44
N ILE A 2 14.65 -6.20 13.60
CA ILE A 2 14.32 -4.85 14.10
C ILE A 2 13.79 -4.04 12.92
N TYR A 3 12.51 -3.68 12.95
CA TYR A 3 11.95 -2.75 11.98
C TYR A 3 12.64 -1.40 12.20
N SER A 4 13.40 -0.93 11.21
CA SER A 4 14.02 0.39 11.26
C SER A 4 12.94 1.47 11.25
N ARG A 5 13.18 2.58 11.95
CA ARG A 5 12.28 3.74 11.98
C ARG A 5 12.68 4.70 10.86
N MET A 6 11.73 5.13 10.02
CA MET A 6 11.85 6.35 9.21
C MET A 6 10.90 7.39 9.81
N GLY A 7 11.38 8.17 10.79
CA GLY A 7 10.58 9.18 11.50
C GLY A 7 10.24 8.81 12.94
N GLY A 8 9.51 9.71 13.64
CA GLY A 8 8.98 9.45 14.98
C GLY A 8 7.83 8.43 14.95
N ASP A 9 7.42 7.93 16.12
CA ASP A 9 6.40 6.87 16.22
C ASP A 9 5.02 7.27 15.63
N ASP A 10 4.77 8.57 15.47
CA ASP A 10 3.53 9.13 14.90
C ASP A 10 3.69 9.60 13.44
N THR A 11 4.73 9.15 12.73
CA THR A 11 4.99 9.56 11.34
C THR A 11 4.36 8.59 10.35
N ILE A 12 3.62 9.14 9.37
CA ILE A 12 3.17 8.41 8.19
C ILE A 12 3.97 8.88 6.98
N LEU A 13 4.59 7.94 6.28
CA LEU A 13 5.32 8.19 5.03
C LEU A 13 4.54 7.61 3.85
N VAL A 14 4.05 8.48 2.98
CA VAL A 14 3.40 8.06 1.72
C VAL A 14 4.43 8.06 0.59
N THR A 15 4.51 6.97 -0.15
CA THR A 15 5.41 6.80 -1.30
C THR A 15 4.65 6.25 -2.51
N SER A 16 5.25 6.39 -3.70
CA SER A 16 4.62 6.06 -4.98
C SER A 16 3.42 6.98 -5.30
N SER A 17 2.66 6.69 -6.35
CA SER A 17 1.52 7.48 -6.79
C SER A 17 0.51 6.59 -7.54
N PRO A 18 -0.80 6.73 -7.28
CA PRO A 18 -1.83 6.04 -8.05
C PRO A 18 -1.92 6.53 -9.50
N ARG A 19 -1.24 7.64 -9.83
CA ARG A 19 -1.21 8.21 -11.20
C ARG A 19 -0.13 7.56 -12.08
N PHE A 20 0.68 6.65 -11.54
CA PHE A 20 1.68 5.94 -12.33
C PHE A 20 1.02 4.89 -13.22
N GLN A 21 1.33 4.91 -14.51
CA GLN A 21 0.74 4.01 -15.51
C GLN A 21 1.38 2.61 -15.47
N VAL A 22 1.36 1.96 -14.31
CA VAL A 22 2.01 0.66 -14.09
C VAL A 22 1.35 -0.48 -14.88
N TYR A 23 0.05 -0.35 -15.17
CA TYR A 23 -0.72 -1.34 -15.93
C TYR A 23 -0.68 -1.16 -17.44
N SER A 24 -0.02 -0.13 -17.99
CA SER A 24 0.06 0.06 -19.45
C SER A 24 1.17 -0.77 -20.10
N ASN A 25 2.15 -1.22 -19.32
CA ASN A 25 3.31 -1.96 -19.81
C ASN A 25 3.15 -3.46 -19.61
N GLY A 26 3.01 -4.20 -20.70
CA GLY A 26 2.90 -5.66 -20.68
C GLY A 26 4.16 -6.42 -21.08
N PHE A 27 5.26 -5.73 -21.41
CA PHE A 27 6.55 -6.33 -21.81
C PHE A 27 6.51 -7.43 -22.91
N GLY A 28 5.40 -7.58 -23.62
CA GLY A 28 5.17 -8.66 -24.61
C GLY A 28 4.45 -9.91 -24.08
N TRP A 29 4.11 -9.98 -22.79
CA TRP A 29 3.45 -11.15 -22.17
C TRP A 29 2.04 -10.87 -21.64
N GLY A 30 1.51 -9.67 -21.92
CA GLY A 30 0.17 -9.25 -21.51
C GLY A 30 0.19 -8.24 -20.36
N LYS A 31 -0.98 -7.68 -20.07
CA LYS A 31 -1.16 -6.62 -19.05
C LYS A 31 -0.89 -7.18 -17.64
N PRO A 32 -0.24 -6.41 -16.74
CA PRO A 32 -0.11 -6.82 -15.33
C PRO A 32 -1.48 -6.98 -14.67
N ILE A 33 -1.62 -7.97 -13.79
CA ILE A 33 -2.85 -8.24 -13.03
C ILE A 33 -2.85 -7.60 -11.63
N GLY A 34 -1.70 -7.11 -11.18
CA GLY A 34 -1.55 -6.45 -9.89
C GLY A 34 -0.13 -5.91 -9.69
N VAL A 35 0.01 -4.93 -8.80
CA VAL A 35 1.30 -4.31 -8.47
C VAL A 35 1.52 -4.32 -6.97
N ARG A 36 2.72 -4.70 -6.55
CA ARG A 36 3.14 -4.75 -5.15
C ARG A 36 4.57 -4.24 -5.02
N ALA A 37 4.86 -3.56 -3.92
CA ALA A 37 6.22 -3.18 -3.56
C ALA A 37 7.03 -4.42 -3.17
N GLY A 38 8.32 -4.40 -3.53
CA GLY A 38 9.27 -5.43 -3.12
C GLY A 38 9.39 -5.57 -1.59
N PRO A 39 9.82 -6.74 -1.10
CA PRO A 39 9.78 -7.08 0.32
C PRO A 39 10.68 -6.21 1.21
N SER A 40 11.69 -5.55 0.65
CA SER A 40 12.57 -4.60 1.35
C SER A 40 11.91 -3.25 1.63
N ASN A 41 10.77 -2.94 1.00
CA ASN A 41 10.02 -1.70 1.21
C ASN A 41 9.10 -1.76 2.45
N LYS A 42 9.59 -2.35 3.54
CA LYS A 42 8.82 -2.54 4.79
C LYS A 42 9.44 -1.71 5.90
N THR A 43 8.80 -0.59 6.21
CA THR A 43 9.15 0.30 7.31
C THR A 43 7.85 0.65 8.01
N ASN A 44 7.85 0.65 9.34
CA ASN A 44 6.63 1.01 10.07
C ASN A 44 6.15 2.42 9.69
N GLY A 45 4.85 2.59 9.51
CA GLY A 45 4.23 3.87 9.13
C GLY A 45 4.39 4.22 7.64
N LYS A 46 5.00 3.33 6.83
CA LYS A 46 5.11 3.53 5.38
C LYS A 46 3.85 3.03 4.67
N LEU A 47 3.30 3.87 3.81
CA LEU A 47 2.24 3.58 2.85
C LEU A 47 2.84 3.65 1.45
N VAL A 48 2.74 2.56 0.69
CA VAL A 48 3.06 2.53 -0.73
C VAL A 48 1.77 2.45 -1.51
N VAL A 49 1.55 3.44 -2.38
CA VAL A 49 0.28 3.61 -3.08
C VAL A 49 0.44 3.27 -4.56
N PHE A 50 -0.47 2.46 -5.08
CA PHE A 50 -0.54 2.05 -6.48
C PHE A 50 -1.92 2.36 -7.05
N PRO A 51 -2.07 2.53 -8.38
CA PRO A 51 -3.40 2.40 -8.97
C PRO A 51 -3.94 1.00 -8.66
N GLY A 52 -5.22 0.90 -8.35
CA GLY A 52 -5.90 -0.38 -8.32
C GLY A 52 -6.21 -0.88 -9.73
N THR A 53 -6.71 -2.11 -9.83
CA THR A 53 -7.03 -2.76 -11.10
C THR A 53 -8.30 -2.19 -11.75
N GLU A 54 -9.22 -1.68 -10.94
CA GLU A 54 -10.43 -0.99 -11.37
C GLU A 54 -10.18 0.51 -11.58
N GLU A 55 -10.87 1.12 -12.54
CA GLU A 55 -10.70 2.54 -12.83
C GLU A 55 -11.10 3.41 -11.63
N GLY A 56 -10.21 4.30 -11.19
CA GLY A 56 -10.41 5.16 -10.03
C GLY A 56 -10.09 4.51 -8.68
N SER A 57 -9.82 3.20 -8.64
CA SER A 57 -9.42 2.50 -7.42
C SER A 57 -7.94 2.68 -7.08
N ILE A 58 -7.60 2.43 -5.81
CA ILE A 58 -6.24 2.59 -5.29
C ILE A 58 -5.89 1.37 -4.43
N ASP A 59 -4.71 0.82 -4.67
CA ASP A 59 -4.13 -0.23 -3.83
C ASP A 59 -3.14 0.40 -2.85
N VAL A 60 -3.32 0.11 -1.56
CA VAL A 60 -2.42 0.59 -0.50
C VAL A 60 -1.71 -0.59 0.15
N GLN A 61 -0.39 -0.62 0.03
CA GLN A 61 0.45 -1.55 0.77
C GLN A 61 1.07 -0.84 1.97
N THR A 62 0.90 -1.41 3.17
CA THR A 62 1.43 -0.81 4.40
C THR A 62 2.15 -1.81 5.28
N THR A 63 3.01 -1.30 6.16
CA THR A 63 3.55 -2.02 7.31
C THR A 63 3.32 -1.14 8.53
N LEU A 64 2.51 -1.65 9.47
CA LEU A 64 2.12 -0.96 10.69
C LEU A 64 2.44 -1.84 11.90
N TRP A 65 2.55 -1.23 13.07
CA TRP A 65 2.57 -1.94 14.33
C TRP A 65 1.30 -2.78 14.49
N SER A 66 1.44 -3.93 15.14
CA SER A 66 0.35 -4.89 15.25
C SER A 66 -0.88 -4.28 15.91
N ASP A 67 -0.72 -3.44 16.93
CA ASP A 67 -1.82 -2.79 17.64
C ASP A 67 -2.54 -1.76 16.75
N VAL A 68 -1.80 -0.99 15.95
CA VAL A 68 -2.36 -0.06 14.97
C VAL A 68 -3.11 -0.80 13.88
N LEU A 69 -2.52 -1.87 13.33
CA LEU A 69 -3.15 -2.70 12.31
C LEU A 69 -4.46 -3.32 12.83
N MET A 70 -4.48 -3.81 14.06
CA MET A 70 -5.69 -4.38 14.66
C MET A 70 -6.79 -3.34 14.85
N LYS A 71 -6.44 -2.10 15.20
CA LYS A 71 -7.41 -0.99 15.25
C LYS A 71 -7.94 -0.63 13.88
N LEU A 72 -7.08 -0.60 12.86
CA LEU A 72 -7.46 -0.35 11.47
C LEU A 72 -8.45 -1.40 10.96
N LEU A 73 -8.19 -2.68 11.24
CA LEU A 73 -9.05 -3.80 10.86
C LEU A 73 -10.39 -3.85 11.62
N ALA A 74 -10.53 -3.09 12.71
CA ALA A 74 -11.76 -2.97 13.47
C ALA A 74 -12.53 -1.66 13.14
N ASP A 75 -11.97 -0.77 12.31
CA ASP A 75 -12.58 0.52 12.00
C ASP A 75 -13.54 0.39 10.80
N VAL A 76 -14.84 0.41 11.11
CA VAL A 76 -15.93 0.28 10.13
C VAL A 76 -15.87 1.36 9.05
N LYS A 77 -15.43 2.59 9.37
CA LYS A 77 -15.36 3.69 8.39
C LYS A 77 -14.25 3.50 7.38
N ILE A 78 -13.23 2.73 7.73
CA ILE A 78 -12.16 2.38 6.79
C ILE A 78 -12.61 1.20 5.96
N LEU A 79 -13.18 0.18 6.62
CA LEU A 79 -13.66 -1.02 5.94
C LEU A 79 -14.78 -0.74 4.92
N GLU A 80 -15.61 0.29 5.10
CA GLU A 80 -16.62 0.69 4.11
C GLU A 80 -16.01 1.14 2.76
N HIS A 81 -14.71 1.46 2.74
CA HIS A 81 -13.95 1.89 1.57
C HIS A 81 -12.93 0.86 1.07
N VAL A 82 -12.83 -0.30 1.73
CA VAL A 82 -11.90 -1.37 1.33
C VAL A 82 -12.64 -2.41 0.49
N THR A 83 -12.09 -2.73 -0.67
CA THR A 83 -12.58 -3.76 -1.59
C THR A 83 -11.65 -4.97 -1.58
N ASP A 84 -12.17 -6.14 -1.95
CA ASP A 84 -11.41 -7.40 -2.05
C ASP A 84 -10.34 -7.39 -3.16
#